data_AF-A0A496UKW5-F1
#
_entry.id   AF-A0A496UKW5-F1
#
_cell.length_a   1.000
_cell.length_b   1.000
_cell.length_c   1.000
_cell.angle_alpha   90.00
_cell.angle_beta   90.00
_cell.angle_gamma   90.00
#
_symmetry.space_group_name_H-M   'P 1'
#
loop_
_entity.id
_entity.type
_entity.pdbx_description
1 polymer ?
#
loop_
_entity_poly.entity_id
_entity_poly.type
_entity_poly.pdbx_seq_one_letter_code
_entity_poly.pdbx_strand_id
1 'polypeptide(L)'
;MARYPCMLFVLLVISSSLAGDEPQHNGSPFLFSGTVSRHQDFQHELHGGLVFTLEFISYGQEGWAVRIFDPAFPSDNFCAVVTPPYRGINALQIYAWHFLNEDGTGPAGGSVNTPGEERRFYFVTDKASYDTAFDLLSTMLWPESPEAQEAAAVLHDGIHSESGILTITDLVAGDAAGDSAYIESMSFDVELFIPR
;
A
#
# COMPACT_ATOMS: atom_id res chain seq x y z
N MET A 1 -47.74 39.85 -26.49
CA MET A 1 -46.76 40.43 -25.56
C MET A 1 -47.16 40.03 -24.14
N ALA A 2 -46.62 38.93 -23.63
CA ALA A 2 -46.71 38.54 -22.22
C ALA A 2 -45.55 37.59 -21.94
N ARG A 3 -44.61 38.04 -21.10
CA ARG A 3 -43.36 37.37 -20.75
C ARG A 3 -43.60 36.47 -19.55
N TYR A 4 -43.25 35.18 -19.65
CA TYR A 4 -43.14 34.31 -18.48
C TYR A 4 -41.77 34.53 -17.82
N PRO A 5 -41.69 34.71 -16.49
CA PRO A 5 -40.41 34.83 -15.80
C PRO A 5 -39.73 33.46 -15.68
N CYS A 6 -38.48 33.43 -16.10
CA CYS A 6 -37.56 32.31 -15.94
C CYS A 6 -37.23 32.17 -14.45
N MET A 7 -37.73 31.11 -13.81
CA MET A 7 -37.44 30.80 -12.42
C MET A 7 -36.11 30.05 -12.35
N LEU A 8 -35.05 30.78 -12.05
CA LEU A 8 -33.69 30.26 -11.87
C LEU A 8 -33.63 29.49 -10.54
N PHE A 9 -33.65 28.16 -10.61
CA PHE A 9 -33.33 27.29 -9.46
C PHE A 9 -31.81 27.27 -9.29
N VAL A 10 -31.30 27.94 -8.26
CA VAL A 10 -29.91 27.79 -7.80
C VAL A 10 -29.85 26.52 -6.96
N LEU A 11 -29.34 25.44 -7.55
CA LEU A 11 -28.95 24.23 -6.82
C LEU A 11 -27.65 24.51 -6.07
N LEU A 12 -27.77 24.68 -4.75
CA LEU A 12 -26.63 24.77 -3.84
C LEU A 12 -26.04 23.36 -3.70
N VAL A 13 -24.97 23.06 -4.43
CA VAL A 13 -24.19 21.84 -4.25
C VAL A 13 -23.35 22.02 -2.99
N ILE A 14 -23.76 21.38 -1.89
CA ILE A 14 -22.93 21.25 -0.69
C ILE A 14 -21.90 20.18 -1.02
N SER A 15 -20.70 20.61 -1.44
CA SER A 15 -19.54 19.72 -1.53
C SER A 15 -19.12 19.37 -0.10
N SER A 16 -19.59 18.23 0.40
CA SER A 16 -19.04 17.60 1.59
C SER A 16 -17.65 17.04 1.23
N SER A 17 -16.62 17.86 1.38
CA SER A 17 -15.24 17.35 1.39
C SER A 17 -15.07 16.47 2.62
N LEU A 18 -15.12 15.15 2.44
CA LEU A 18 -14.46 14.19 3.31
C LEU A 18 -12.95 14.36 3.09
N ALA A 19 -12.38 15.43 3.63
CA ALA A 19 -10.96 15.47 3.90
C ALA A 19 -10.74 14.48 5.05
N GLY A 20 -10.25 13.28 4.73
CA GLY A 20 -9.66 12.43 5.75
C GLY A 20 -8.55 13.23 6.42
N ASP A 21 -8.54 13.26 7.75
CA ASP A 21 -7.43 13.83 8.53
C ASP A 21 -6.16 13.09 8.12
N GLU A 22 -5.32 13.72 7.29
CA GLU A 22 -3.96 13.24 7.08
C GLU A 22 -3.22 13.38 8.40
N PRO A 23 -2.58 12.32 8.91
CA PRO A 23 -1.69 12.44 10.05
C PRO A 23 -0.60 13.45 9.69
N GLN A 24 -0.61 14.61 10.35
CA GLN A 24 0.48 15.57 10.24
C GLN A 24 1.72 14.97 10.91
N HIS A 25 2.62 14.39 10.11
CA HIS A 25 3.90 13.93 10.61
C HIS A 25 4.82 15.12 10.91
N ASN A 26 4.97 15.45 12.19
CA ASN A 26 5.89 16.48 12.68
C ASN A 26 7.34 15.92 12.70
N GLY A 27 7.96 15.75 11.53
CA GLY A 27 9.35 15.31 11.39
C GLY A 27 9.79 15.26 9.93
N SER A 28 11.10 15.41 9.67
CA SER A 28 11.63 15.13 8.32
C SER A 28 11.61 13.63 8.08
N PRO A 29 11.12 13.15 6.92
CA PRO A 29 11.07 11.73 6.62
C PRO A 29 12.49 11.13 6.57
N PHE A 30 12.58 9.84 6.87
CA PHE A 30 13.75 9.03 6.58
C PHE A 30 13.68 8.58 5.12
N LEU A 31 14.72 8.90 4.34
CA LEU A 31 14.73 8.76 2.89
C LEU A 31 15.81 7.79 2.45
N PHE A 32 15.48 6.87 1.55
CA PHE A 32 16.44 6.05 0.83
C PHE A 32 15.89 5.64 -0.54
N SER A 33 16.75 5.18 -1.41
CA SER A 33 16.40 4.72 -2.76
C SER A 33 17.15 3.45 -3.12
N GLY A 34 16.68 2.75 -4.15
CA GLY A 34 17.30 1.52 -4.60
C GLY A 34 16.87 1.13 -6.01
N THR A 35 17.51 0.07 -6.49
CA THR A 35 17.17 -0.61 -7.73
C THR A 35 17.18 -2.11 -7.47
N VAL A 36 16.17 -2.80 -8.00
CA VAL A 36 16.10 -4.28 -8.00
C VAL A 36 15.99 -4.78 -9.44
N SER A 37 16.66 -5.89 -9.72
CA SER A 37 16.39 -6.71 -10.90
C SER A 37 15.54 -7.92 -10.50
N ARG A 38 14.88 -8.53 -11.47
CA ARG A 38 14.13 -9.77 -11.30
C ARG A 38 14.94 -10.81 -10.53
N HIS A 39 14.29 -11.55 -9.62
CA HIS A 39 14.90 -12.51 -8.69
C HIS A 39 15.85 -11.91 -7.64
N GLN A 40 15.93 -10.59 -7.53
CA GLN A 40 16.69 -9.93 -6.46
C GLN A 40 15.76 -9.35 -5.41
N ASP A 41 16.14 -9.58 -4.16
CA ASP A 41 15.62 -8.84 -3.03
C ASP A 41 16.42 -7.55 -2.84
N PHE A 42 15.81 -6.54 -2.24
CA PHE A 42 16.50 -5.39 -1.69
C PHE A 42 16.26 -5.32 -0.19
N GLN A 43 17.29 -5.00 0.58
CA GLN A 43 17.18 -4.81 2.03
C GLN A 43 17.86 -3.50 2.46
N HIS A 44 17.23 -2.83 3.42
CA HIS A 44 17.77 -1.64 4.05
C HIS A 44 17.49 -1.68 5.56
N GLU A 45 18.55 -1.57 6.36
CA GLU A 45 18.42 -1.46 7.82
C GLU A 45 17.81 -0.11 8.19
N LEU A 46 16.81 -0.13 9.07
CA LEU A 46 16.14 1.04 9.62
C LEU A 46 16.60 1.29 11.06
N HIS A 47 16.25 2.46 11.59
CA HIS A 47 16.37 2.71 13.02
C HIS A 47 15.57 1.70 13.85
N GLY A 48 16.02 1.44 15.07
CA GLY A 48 15.38 0.45 15.95
C GLY A 48 15.67 -1.01 15.59
N GLY A 49 16.54 -1.27 14.60
CA GLY A 49 16.92 -2.63 14.21
C GLY A 49 15.93 -3.32 13.27
N LEU A 50 14.92 -2.60 12.80
CA LEU A 50 13.99 -3.09 11.77
C LEU A 50 14.69 -3.14 10.41
N VAL A 51 14.14 -3.93 9.49
CA VAL A 51 14.62 -4.04 8.11
C VAL A 51 13.47 -3.77 7.17
N PHE A 52 13.65 -2.82 6.25
CA PHE A 52 12.82 -2.70 5.06
C PHE A 52 13.31 -3.68 4.00
N THR A 53 12.40 -4.37 3.32
CA THR A 53 12.73 -5.20 2.18
C THR A 53 11.71 -5.08 1.06
N LEU A 54 12.22 -5.14 -0.18
CA LEU A 54 11.45 -5.59 -1.34
C LEU A 54 11.80 -7.06 -1.55
N GLU A 55 10.91 -7.94 -1.12
CA GLU A 55 11.07 -9.39 -1.26
C GLU A 55 10.49 -9.85 -2.60
N PHE A 56 11.29 -10.55 -3.40
CA PHE A 56 10.86 -11.08 -4.68
C PHE A 56 9.81 -12.20 -4.49
N ILE A 57 8.66 -12.04 -5.13
CA ILE A 57 7.58 -13.03 -5.14
C ILE A 57 7.86 -14.00 -6.29
N SER A 58 8.26 -15.22 -5.95
CA SER A 58 8.61 -16.27 -6.93
C SER A 58 7.52 -17.30 -7.19
N TYR A 59 6.37 -17.18 -6.51
CA TYR A 59 5.24 -18.09 -6.65
C TYR A 59 4.03 -17.37 -7.24
N GLY A 60 3.37 -17.97 -8.23
CA GLY A 60 2.24 -17.34 -8.92
C GLY A 60 2.70 -16.21 -9.84
N GLN A 61 2.14 -15.01 -9.66
CA GLN A 61 2.56 -13.83 -10.41
C GLN A 61 3.84 -13.25 -9.81
N GLU A 62 4.86 -13.07 -10.66
CA GLU A 62 6.13 -12.52 -10.23
C GLU A 62 6.06 -11.01 -9.97
N GLY A 63 6.83 -10.57 -8.97
CA GLY A 63 6.83 -9.19 -8.52
C GLY A 63 7.63 -9.00 -7.24
N TRP A 64 7.31 -7.95 -6.48
CA TRP A 64 7.87 -7.73 -5.15
C TRP A 64 6.80 -7.47 -4.11
N ALA A 65 7.07 -7.88 -2.88
CA ALA A 65 6.33 -7.51 -1.69
C ALA A 65 7.14 -6.50 -0.86
N VAL A 66 6.51 -5.40 -0.50
CA VAL A 66 7.01 -4.47 0.52
C VAL A 66 6.83 -5.12 1.89
N ARG A 67 7.92 -5.20 2.65
CA ARG A 67 7.88 -5.67 4.05
C ARG A 67 8.77 -4.80 4.93
N ILE A 68 8.32 -4.63 6.16
CA ILE A 68 9.16 -4.21 7.29
C ILE A 68 9.06 -5.31 8.32
N PHE A 69 10.18 -5.70 8.92
CA PHE A 69 10.20 -6.74 9.95
C PHE A 69 11.36 -6.54 10.92
N ASP A 70 11.25 -7.13 12.10
CA ASP A 70 12.36 -7.31 13.04
C ASP A 70 13.12 -8.59 12.67
N PRO A 71 14.45 -8.56 12.46
CA PRO A 71 15.26 -9.75 12.18
C PRO A 71 15.14 -10.88 13.21
N ALA A 72 14.71 -10.60 14.44
CA ALA A 72 14.39 -11.61 15.44
C ALA A 72 13.11 -12.42 15.11
N PHE A 73 12.22 -11.85 14.28
CA PHE A 73 10.95 -12.42 13.84
C PHE A 73 10.81 -12.30 12.31
N PRO A 74 11.67 -12.96 11.52
CA PRO A 74 11.79 -12.73 10.08
C PRO A 74 10.57 -13.16 9.25
N SER A 75 9.63 -13.91 9.83
CA SER A 75 8.35 -14.26 9.21
C SER A 75 7.32 -13.14 9.27
N ASP A 76 7.49 -12.18 10.16
CA ASP A 76 6.42 -11.27 10.57
C ASP A 76 6.51 -9.98 9.75
N ASN A 77 5.65 -9.85 8.74
CA ASN A 77 5.55 -8.62 7.96
C ASN A 77 4.75 -7.56 8.74
N PHE A 78 5.44 -6.61 9.37
CA PHE A 78 4.85 -5.54 10.16
C PHE A 78 4.00 -4.58 9.34
N CYS A 79 4.16 -4.55 8.01
CA CYS A 79 3.28 -3.78 7.13
C CYS A 79 1.92 -4.45 6.91
N ALA A 80 1.92 -5.79 6.79
CA ALA A 80 0.74 -6.55 6.34
C ALA A 80 -0.43 -6.52 7.33
N VAL A 81 -0.15 -6.24 8.60
CA VAL A 81 -1.16 -6.20 9.66
C VAL A 81 -1.85 -4.86 9.80
N VAL A 82 -1.34 -3.79 9.17
CA VAL A 82 -1.90 -2.43 9.27
C VAL A 82 -2.00 -1.69 7.93
N THR A 83 -1.70 -2.34 6.80
CA THR A 83 -1.87 -1.76 5.45
C THR A 83 -3.07 -2.36 4.71
N PRO A 84 -4.22 -1.65 4.64
CA PRO A 84 -5.35 -2.06 3.83
C PRO A 84 -5.08 -1.90 2.32
N PRO A 85 -5.90 -2.52 1.43
CA PRO A 85 -7.03 -3.39 1.74
C PRO A 85 -6.60 -4.83 2.07
N TYR A 86 -7.20 -5.39 3.12
CA TYR A 86 -7.00 -6.80 3.51
C TYR A 86 -7.72 -7.80 2.59
N ARG A 87 -8.55 -7.30 1.66
CA ARG A 87 -9.20 -8.05 0.60
C ARG A 87 -9.12 -7.26 -0.70
N GLY A 88 -8.31 -7.72 -1.64
CA GLY A 88 -8.13 -7.08 -2.95
C GLY A 88 -6.70 -6.64 -3.21
N ILE A 89 -6.55 -5.61 -4.06
CA ILE A 89 -5.24 -5.12 -4.52
C ILE A 89 -4.57 -4.39 -3.37
N ASN A 90 -3.49 -4.94 -2.84
CA ASN A 90 -2.78 -4.40 -1.69
C ASN A 90 -1.61 -3.50 -2.12
N ALA A 91 -1.46 -2.34 -1.49
CA ALA A 91 -0.37 -1.40 -1.76
C ALA A 91 1.03 -1.98 -1.50
N LEU A 92 1.13 -3.08 -0.73
CA LEU A 92 2.37 -3.78 -0.46
C LEU A 92 2.83 -4.70 -1.61
N GLN A 93 1.98 -4.98 -2.59
CA GLN A 93 2.32 -5.87 -3.70
C GLN A 93 2.61 -5.07 -4.97
N ILE A 94 3.65 -5.46 -5.69
CA ILE A 94 4.11 -4.82 -6.92
C ILE A 94 4.22 -5.88 -8.00
N TYR A 95 3.26 -5.92 -8.92
CA TYR A 95 3.23 -6.83 -10.05
C TYR A 95 3.26 -6.07 -11.37
N ALA A 96 3.74 -6.72 -12.44
CA ALA A 96 3.82 -6.10 -13.77
C ALA A 96 2.45 -5.58 -14.26
N TRP A 97 1.39 -6.34 -14.04
CA TRP A 97 0.05 -5.97 -14.49
C TRP A 97 -0.49 -4.68 -13.84
N HIS A 98 0.09 -4.21 -12.72
CA HIS A 98 -0.25 -2.90 -12.15
C HIS A 98 0.06 -1.73 -13.09
N PHE A 99 0.99 -1.92 -14.03
CA PHE A 99 1.51 -0.87 -14.93
C PHE A 99 1.13 -1.09 -16.38
N LEU A 100 0.41 -2.16 -16.69
CA LEU A 100 0.05 -2.54 -18.06
C LEU A 100 -1.44 -2.30 -18.32
N ASN A 101 -1.79 -2.05 -19.57
CA ASN A 101 -3.17 -2.03 -20.04
C ASN A 101 -3.81 -3.43 -19.95
N GLU A 102 -5.13 -3.53 -20.16
CA GLU A 102 -5.86 -4.80 -20.10
C GLU A 102 -5.28 -5.87 -21.05
N ASP A 103 -4.77 -5.43 -22.20
CA ASP A 103 -4.16 -6.30 -23.21
C ASP A 103 -2.72 -6.73 -22.85
N GLY A 104 -2.11 -6.18 -21.79
CA GLY A 104 -0.74 -6.47 -21.37
C GLY A 104 0.36 -5.99 -22.32
N THR A 105 0.02 -5.18 -23.33
CA THR A 105 0.90 -4.80 -24.46
C THR A 105 1.47 -3.40 -24.36
N GLY A 106 0.99 -2.59 -23.41
CA GLY A 106 1.44 -1.21 -23.23
C GLY A 106 1.10 -0.66 -21.86
N PRO A 107 1.50 0.59 -21.56
CA PRO A 107 1.29 1.19 -20.25
C PRO A 107 -0.20 1.31 -19.88
N ALA A 108 -0.49 1.18 -18.58
CA ALA A 108 -1.81 1.46 -18.02
C ALA A 108 -2.18 2.94 -18.25
N GLY A 109 -3.13 3.20 -19.14
CA GLY A 109 -3.63 4.56 -19.42
C GLY A 109 -4.54 5.15 -18.33
N GLY A 110 -4.38 4.72 -17.07
CA GLY A 110 -5.27 5.06 -15.95
C GLY A 110 -6.60 4.30 -15.94
N SER A 111 -6.76 3.26 -16.76
CA SER A 111 -8.00 2.46 -16.86
C SER A 111 -8.10 1.35 -15.81
N VAL A 112 -6.99 0.96 -15.18
CA VAL A 112 -6.93 -0.03 -14.10
C VAL A 112 -6.84 0.70 -12.76
N ASN A 113 -7.75 0.36 -11.84
CA ASN A 113 -7.77 0.88 -10.47
C ASN A 113 -6.69 0.17 -9.63
N THR A 114 -5.42 0.41 -9.95
CA THR A 114 -4.25 -0.21 -9.31
C THR A 114 -3.41 0.85 -8.58
N PRO A 115 -2.67 0.48 -7.53
CA PRO A 115 -1.62 1.34 -6.99
C PRO A 115 -0.66 1.65 -8.13
N GLY A 116 -0.60 2.93 -8.52
CA GLY A 116 0.23 3.40 -9.63
C GLY A 116 1.71 3.38 -9.27
N GLU A 117 2.42 4.47 -9.52
CA GLU A 117 3.83 4.61 -9.16
C GLU A 117 4.02 4.81 -7.65
N GLU A 118 3.13 5.60 -7.03
CA GLU A 118 3.12 5.86 -5.59
C GLU A 118 2.29 4.81 -4.83
N ARG A 119 2.87 4.28 -3.75
CA ARG A 119 2.25 3.32 -2.83
C ARG A 119 2.41 3.82 -1.41
N ARG A 120 1.29 4.21 -0.80
CA ARG A 120 1.24 4.48 0.64
C ARG A 120 1.00 3.19 1.40
N PHE A 121 1.77 2.99 2.46
CA PHE A 121 1.63 1.86 3.38
C PHE A 121 1.83 2.29 4.81
N TYR A 122 1.44 1.43 5.75
CA TYR A 122 1.58 1.63 7.18
C TYR A 122 2.28 0.43 7.80
N PHE A 123 2.95 0.62 8.92
CA PHE A 123 3.64 -0.45 9.63
C PHE A 123 3.71 -0.17 11.12
N VAL A 124 3.68 -1.23 11.91
CA VAL A 124 4.04 -1.16 13.34
C VAL A 124 5.56 -1.26 13.49
N THR A 125 6.11 -0.86 14.63
CA THR A 125 7.57 -0.82 14.86
C THR A 125 8.05 -1.84 15.88
N ASP A 126 7.15 -2.61 16.48
CA ASP A 126 7.47 -3.60 17.50
C ASP A 126 6.57 -4.83 17.42
N LYS A 127 7.08 -5.93 18.00
CA LYS A 127 6.43 -7.24 17.99
C LYS A 127 5.11 -7.28 18.76
N ALA A 128 4.97 -6.54 19.86
CA ALA A 128 3.75 -6.56 20.66
C ALA A 128 2.59 -5.88 19.92
N SER A 129 2.87 -4.76 19.26
CA SER A 129 1.93 -4.09 18.35
C SER A 129 1.58 -4.99 17.16
N TYR A 130 2.56 -5.70 16.58
CA TYR A 130 2.31 -6.69 15.51
C TYR A 130 1.35 -7.78 15.96
N ASP A 131 1.60 -8.43 17.09
CA ASP A 131 0.77 -9.54 17.60
C ASP A 131 -0.67 -9.07 17.83
N THR A 132 -0.81 -7.90 18.46
CA THR A 132 -2.12 -7.29 18.69
C THR A 132 -2.84 -7.00 17.37
N ALA A 133 -2.14 -6.40 16.40
CA ALA A 133 -2.69 -6.11 15.08
C ALA A 133 -3.09 -7.37 14.32
N PHE A 134 -2.27 -8.41 14.38
CA PHE A 134 -2.50 -9.69 13.72
C PHE A 134 -3.73 -10.41 14.27
N ASP A 135 -3.89 -10.45 15.60
CA ASP A 135 -5.04 -11.08 16.25
C ASP A 135 -6.35 -10.36 15.92
N LEU A 136 -6.32 -9.02 15.96
CA LEU A 136 -7.47 -8.18 15.58
C LEU A 136 -7.82 -8.35 14.10
N LEU A 137 -6.82 -8.28 13.22
CA LEU A 137 -7.02 -8.51 11.78
C LEU A 137 -7.57 -9.91 11.50
N SER A 138 -7.06 -10.94 12.18
CA SER A 138 -7.58 -12.31 12.06
C SER A 138 -9.05 -12.38 12.45
N THR A 139 -9.44 -11.70 13.53
CA THR A 139 -10.84 -11.59 13.96
C THR A 139 -11.70 -10.83 12.96
N MET A 140 -11.18 -9.75 12.36
CA MET A 140 -11.89 -8.99 11.31
C MET A 140 -12.13 -9.82 10.05
N LEU A 141 -11.17 -10.67 9.67
CA LEU A 141 -11.26 -11.48 8.45
C LEU A 141 -12.06 -12.76 8.64
N TRP A 142 -12.02 -13.36 9.84
CA TRP A 142 -12.67 -14.62 10.17
C TRP A 142 -13.41 -14.53 11.52
N PRO A 143 -14.45 -13.69 11.63
CA PRO A 143 -15.12 -13.43 12.89
C PRO A 143 -16.01 -14.60 13.34
N GLU A 144 -16.11 -14.80 14.66
CA GLU A 144 -17.11 -15.70 15.25
C GLU A 144 -18.53 -15.12 15.18
N SER A 145 -18.67 -13.79 15.20
CA SER A 145 -19.93 -13.07 15.03
C SER A 145 -19.70 -11.67 14.42
N PRO A 146 -20.73 -11.05 13.82
CA PRO A 146 -20.63 -9.67 13.32
C PRO A 146 -20.21 -8.65 14.39
N GLU A 147 -20.65 -8.81 15.64
CA GLU A 147 -20.27 -7.91 16.74
C GLU A 147 -18.78 -8.03 17.08
N ALA A 148 -18.22 -9.24 17.03
CA ALA A 148 -16.79 -9.46 17.20
C ALA A 148 -15.98 -8.84 16.05
N GLN A 149 -16.50 -8.93 14.82
CA GLN A 149 -15.88 -8.30 13.65
C GLN A 149 -15.80 -6.78 13.81
N GLU A 150 -16.91 -6.14 14.17
CA GLU A 150 -17.01 -4.70 14.36
C GLU A 150 -16.12 -4.23 15.51
N ALA A 151 -16.16 -4.92 16.65
CA ALA A 151 -15.31 -4.60 17.79
C ALA A 151 -13.81 -4.72 17.44
N ALA A 152 -13.43 -5.75 16.69
CA ALA A 152 -12.06 -5.92 16.24
C ALA A 152 -11.64 -4.81 15.26
N ALA A 153 -12.51 -4.39 14.34
CA ALA A 153 -12.24 -3.29 13.42
C ALA A 153 -11.99 -1.97 14.17
N VAL A 154 -12.84 -1.62 15.13
CA VAL A 154 -12.67 -0.39 15.95
C VAL A 154 -11.35 -0.40 16.72
N LEU A 155 -10.97 -1.55 17.29
CA LEU A 155 -9.71 -1.68 18.00
C LEU A 155 -8.51 -1.63 17.05
N HIS A 156 -8.65 -2.24 15.86
CA HIS A 156 -7.62 -2.27 14.83
C HIS A 156 -7.31 -0.88 14.28
N ASP A 157 -8.34 -0.07 14.02
CA ASP A 157 -8.21 1.33 13.58
C ASP A 157 -7.47 2.21 14.61
N GLY A 158 -7.47 1.79 15.89
CA GLY A 158 -6.77 2.47 16.98
C GLY A 158 -5.30 2.09 17.15
N ILE A 159 -4.78 1.16 16.35
CA ILE A 159 -3.38 0.72 16.45
C ILE A 159 -2.46 1.82 15.98
N HIS A 160 -1.52 2.21 16.86
CA HIS A 160 -0.46 3.14 16.48
C HIS A 160 0.40 2.50 15.39
N SER A 161 0.52 3.19 14.26
CA SER A 161 1.33 2.77 13.13
C SER A 161 2.06 3.96 12.55
N GLU A 162 3.23 3.69 12.00
CA GLU A 162 3.98 4.64 11.19
C GLU A 162 3.57 4.50 9.72
N SER A 163 3.84 5.54 8.93
CA SER A 163 3.52 5.54 7.51
C SER A 163 4.78 5.54 6.65
N GLY A 164 4.63 4.98 5.45
CA GLY A 164 5.64 4.98 4.41
C GLY A 164 5.03 5.27 3.05
N ILE A 165 5.84 5.84 2.17
CA ILE A 165 5.54 6.03 0.75
C ILE A 165 6.65 5.38 -0.04
N LEU A 166 6.30 4.43 -0.91
CA LEU A 166 7.18 3.90 -1.94
C LEU A 166 6.78 4.48 -3.28
N THR A 167 7.73 5.11 -3.96
CA THR A 167 7.53 5.68 -5.30
C THR A 167 8.41 4.94 -6.29
N ILE A 168 7.80 4.33 -7.29
CA ILE A 168 8.53 3.72 -8.41
C ILE A 168 8.90 4.83 -9.38
N THR A 169 10.21 5.01 -9.60
CA THR A 169 10.75 6.10 -10.43
C THR A 169 11.12 5.64 -11.83
N ASP A 170 11.42 4.36 -12.00
CA ASP A 170 11.66 3.74 -13.30
C ASP A 170 11.27 2.26 -13.25
N LEU A 171 10.73 1.74 -14.36
CA LEU A 171 10.30 0.35 -14.47
C LEU A 171 10.56 -0.16 -15.89
N VAL A 172 11.30 -1.27 -15.96
CA VAL A 172 11.53 -2.00 -17.21
C VAL A 172 10.70 -3.27 -17.16
N ALA A 173 9.67 -3.33 -17.99
CA ALA A 173 8.92 -4.55 -18.21
C ALA A 173 9.74 -5.52 -19.07
N GLY A 174 9.67 -6.81 -18.74
CA GLY A 174 10.26 -7.85 -19.57
C GLY A 174 9.36 -8.21 -20.76
N ASP A 175 9.95 -8.87 -21.76
CA ASP A 175 9.22 -9.30 -22.95
C ASP A 175 8.30 -10.47 -22.59
N ALA A 176 6.99 -10.27 -22.71
CA ALA A 176 5.96 -11.27 -22.41
C ALA A 176 5.82 -12.25 -23.59
N ALA A 177 6.88 -12.99 -23.90
CA ALA A 177 6.80 -14.14 -24.80
C ALA A 177 6.14 -15.33 -24.04
N GLY A 178 4.89 -15.18 -23.60
CA GLY A 178 4.15 -16.17 -22.81
C GLY A 178 2.91 -15.62 -22.09
N ASP A 179 2.35 -16.40 -21.16
CA ASP A 179 1.05 -16.13 -20.50
C ASP A 179 1.10 -15.12 -19.33
N SER A 180 2.25 -14.52 -19.01
CA SER A 180 2.35 -13.57 -17.89
C SER A 180 3.44 -12.52 -18.08
N ALA A 181 3.06 -11.25 -17.97
CA ALA A 181 4.00 -10.14 -17.91
C ALA A 181 4.78 -10.14 -16.59
N TYR A 182 6.03 -9.67 -16.64
CA TYR A 182 6.91 -9.55 -15.48
C TYR A 182 7.71 -8.25 -15.55
N ILE A 183 8.26 -7.84 -14.40
CA ILE A 183 9.15 -6.68 -14.29
C ILE A 183 10.58 -7.20 -14.31
N GLU A 184 11.38 -6.71 -15.26
CA GLU A 184 12.80 -7.07 -15.39
C GLU A 184 13.64 -6.29 -14.37
N SER A 185 13.36 -5.00 -14.20
CA SER A 185 13.98 -4.16 -13.18
C SER A 185 13.11 -2.99 -12.76
N MET A 186 13.34 -2.48 -11.56
CA MET A 186 12.61 -1.35 -10.98
C MET A 186 13.57 -0.48 -10.15
N SER A 187 13.50 0.83 -10.35
CA SER A 187 14.09 1.83 -9.45
C SER A 187 13.01 2.49 -8.62
N PHE A 188 13.35 2.83 -7.38
CA PHE A 188 12.37 3.34 -6.42
C PHE A 188 12.99 4.26 -5.38
N ASP A 189 12.15 5.13 -4.83
CA ASP A 189 12.41 5.95 -3.66
C ASP A 189 11.45 5.54 -2.52
N VAL A 190 11.93 5.63 -1.28
CA VAL A 190 11.13 5.36 -0.07
C VAL A 190 11.23 6.53 0.89
N GLU A 191 10.08 6.96 1.39
CA GLU A 191 9.93 7.91 2.48
C GLU A 191 9.26 7.22 3.67
N LEU A 192 9.93 7.21 4.84
CA LEU A 192 9.36 6.66 6.07
C LEU A 192 9.18 7.79 7.11
N PHE A 193 8.00 7.85 7.72
CA PHE A 193 7.66 8.85 8.72
C PHE A 193 7.70 8.22 10.12
N ILE A 194 8.91 8.01 10.64
CA ILE A 194 9.15 7.38 11.96
C ILE A 194 9.51 8.46 13.00
N PRO A 195 8.94 8.45 14.22
CA PRO A 195 9.36 9.30 15.33
C PRO A 195 10.84 9.08 15.64
N ARG A 196 11.59 10.18 15.80
CA ARG A 196 13.02 10.14 16.13
C ARG A 196 13.28 9.78 17.59
#